data_AF-A0A521TJG1-F1
#
_entry.id   AF-A0A521TJG1-F1
#
_cell.length_a   1.000
_cell.length_b   1.000
_cell.length_c   1.000
_cell.angle_alpha   90.00
_cell.angle_beta   90.00
_cell.angle_gamma   90.00
#
_symmetry.space_group_name_H-M   'P 1'
#
loop_
_entity.id
_entity.type
_entity.pdbx_description
1 polymer ?
#
loop_
_entity_poly.entity_id
_entity_poly.type
_entity_poly.pdbx_seq_one_letter_code
_entity_poly.pdbx_strand_id
1 'polypeptide(L)' 'IQSSEIYYILEGDAILRINDEPYQLKKDDSVYVPPMSEQYIENTGFTNLQFLCIVEPAWKPEDEIILE' A
#
# COMPACT_ATOMS: atom_id res chain seq x y z
N ILE A 1 -11.47 -0.46 -11.13
CA ILE A 1 -10.78 -0.93 -9.92
C ILE A 1 -11.38 -2.26 -9.46
N GLN A 2 -10.98 -3.35 -10.12
CA GLN A 2 -11.22 -4.71 -9.60
C GLN A 2 -9.97 -5.32 -8.97
N SER A 3 -8.82 -4.69 -9.19
CA SER A 3 -7.55 -5.10 -8.61
C SER A 3 -7.52 -4.88 -7.11
N SER A 4 -6.92 -5.84 -6.43
CA SER A 4 -6.51 -5.78 -5.03
C SER A 4 -5.00 -5.69 -4.95
N GLU A 5 -4.48 -5.21 -3.82
CA GLU A 5 -3.05 -5.06 -3.61
C GLU A 5 -2.60 -5.73 -2.32
N ILE A 6 -1.36 -6.21 -2.31
CA ILE A 6 -0.66 -6.60 -1.09
C ILE A 6 0.60 -5.74 -1.01
N TYR A 7 0.70 -4.98 0.07
CA TYR A 7 1.93 -4.31 0.46
C TYR A 7 2.75 -5.25 1.33
N TYR A 8 4.03 -5.45 0.99
CA TYR A 8 4.99 -6.18 1.82
C TYR A 8 6.25 -5.34 2.06
N ILE A 9 6.56 -5.05 3.32
CA ILE A 9 7.66 -4.14 3.67
C ILE A 9 8.99 -4.89 3.68
N LEU A 10 9.92 -4.46 2.84
CA LEU A 10 11.29 -4.98 2.77
C LEU A 10 12.23 -4.27 3.75
N GLU A 11 12.01 -2.97 3.97
CA GLU A 11 12.81 -2.09 4.83
C GLU A 11 12.04 -0.83 5.23
N GLY A 12 12.31 -0.31 6.42
CA GLY A 12 11.76 0.94 6.93
C GLY A 12 10.53 0.76 7.82
N ASP A 13 10.00 1.89 8.28
CA ASP A 13 8.78 2.01 9.09
C ASP A 13 7.79 2.88 8.31
N ALA A 14 6.54 2.43 8.24
CA ALA A 14 5.52 3.07 7.43
C ALA A 14 4.16 3.10 8.15
N ILE A 15 3.33 4.03 7.70
CA ILE A 15 1.89 3.98 7.93
C ILE A 15 1.22 3.87 6.56
N LEU A 16 0.53 2.75 6.31
CA LEU A 16 -0.42 2.65 5.21
C LEU A 16 -1.79 3.04 5.73
N ARG A 17 -2.47 3.96 5.05
CA ARG A 17 -3.89 4.24 5.32
C ARG A 17 -4.73 3.57 4.26
N ILE A 18 -5.81 2.91 4.68
CA ILE A 18 -6.79 2.29 3.81
C ILE A 18 -8.16 2.78 4.26
N ASN A 19 -8.87 3.57 3.44
CA ASN A 19 -10.15 4.19 3.80
C ASN A 19 -10.07 4.88 5.18
N ASP A 20 -9.10 5.77 5.37
CA ASP A 20 -8.77 6.49 6.62
C ASP A 20 -8.26 5.64 7.81
N GLU A 21 -8.36 4.32 7.76
CA GLU A 21 -7.86 3.43 8.82
C GLU A 21 -6.33 3.27 8.71
N PRO A 22 -5.56 3.61 9.76
CA PRO A 22 -4.10 3.53 9.74
C PRO A 22 -3.59 2.14 10.12
N TYR A 23 -2.61 1.66 9.36
CA TYR A 23 -1.88 0.42 9.60
C TYR A 23 -0.40 0.74 9.76
N GLN A 24 0.15 0.51 10.95
CA GLN A 24 1.59 0.61 11.20
C GLN A 24 2.26 -0.63 10.65
N LEU A 25 3.26 -0.43 9.78
CA LEU A 25 3.98 -1.49 9.11
C LEU A 25 5.48 -1.27 9.30
N LYS A 26 6.21 -2.36 9.46
CA LYS A 26 7.67 -2.40 9.46
C LYS A 26 8.14 -3.59 8.64
N LYS A 27 9.46 -3.73 8.51
CA LYS A 27 10.10 -4.88 7.84
C LYS A 27 9.39 -6.21 8.15
N ASP A 28 9.13 -6.96 7.09
CA ASP A 28 8.49 -8.28 7.04
C ASP A 28 6.97 -8.28 7.33
N ASP A 29 6.35 -7.13 7.59
CA ASP A 29 4.89 -7.02 7.65
C ASP A 29 4.27 -7.04 6.25
N SER A 30 3.02 -7.52 6.18
CA SER A 30 2.18 -7.41 4.98
C SER A 30 0.78 -6.93 5.33
N VAL A 31 0.14 -6.26 4.38
CA VAL A 31 -1.25 -5.83 4.50
C VAL A 31 -1.95 -5.93 3.16
N TYR A 32 -3.21 -6.35 3.20
CA TYR A 32 -4.09 -6.47 2.05
C TYR A 32 -4.89 -5.17 1.89
N VAL A 33 -4.89 -4.62 0.68
CA VAL A 33 -5.71 -3.49 0.26
C VAL A 33 -6.85 -4.03 -0.61
N PRO A 34 -8.09 -4.00 -0.12
CA PRO A 34 -9.24 -4.42 -0.91
C PRO A 34 -9.43 -3.53 -2.15
N PRO A 35 -10.02 -4.06 -3.24
CA PRO A 35 -10.42 -3.24 -4.38
C PRO A 35 -11.30 -2.07 -3.97
N MET A 36 -11.27 -0.98 -4.74
CA MET A 36 -12.05 0.24 -4.48
C MET A 36 -11.70 0.93 -3.14
N SER A 37 -10.56 0.64 -2.53
CA SER A 37 -10.10 1.37 -1.34
C SER A 37 -9.29 2.59 -1.72
N GLU A 38 -9.53 3.71 -1.05
CA GLU A 38 -8.58 4.82 -1.03
C GLU A 38 -7.38 4.42 -0.17
N GLN A 39 -6.18 4.66 -0.68
CA GLN A 39 -4.97 4.30 0.05
C GLN A 39 -3.81 5.24 -0.23
N TYR A 40 -2.95 5.42 0.77
CA TYR A 40 -1.62 5.98 0.61
C TYR A 40 -0.70 5.44 1.69
N ILE A 41 0.60 5.37 1.37
CA ILE A 41 1.64 4.94 2.30
C ILE A 41 2.60 6.09 2.59
N GLU A 42 2.89 6.30 3.87
CA GLU A 42 3.82 7.32 4.35
C GLU A 42 5.02 6.63 5.02
N ASN A 43 6.24 7.09 4.70
CA ASN A 43 7.44 6.71 5.44
C ASN A 43 7.52 7.51 6.72
N THR A 44 7.47 6.83 7.87
CA THR A 44 7.53 7.47 9.20
C THR A 44 8.87 7.28 9.89
N GLY A 45 9.80 6.55 9.24
CA GLY A 45 11.14 6.28 9.76
C GLY A 45 12.21 7.26 9.28
N PHE A 46 13.46 6.96 9.62
CA PHE A 46 14.64 7.75 9.24
C PHE A 46 15.44 7.14 8.07
N THR A 47 15.05 5.96 7.61
CA THR A 47 15.69 5.25 6.49
C THR A 47 14.76 5.24 5.28
N ASN A 48 15.25 4.75 4.13
CA ASN A 48 14.40 4.58 2.97
C ASN A 48 13.35 3.49 3.26
N LEU A 49 12.09 3.81 2.99
CA LEU A 49 11.02 2.82 2.93
C LEU A 49 11.11 2.06 1.61
N GLN A 50 11.27 0.74 1.69
CA GLN A 50 11.26 -0.17 0.54
C GLN A 50 10.16 -1.20 0.75
N PHE A 51 9.28 -1.37 -0.23
CA PHE A 51 8.18 -2.33 -0.18
C PHE A 51 7.86 -2.88 -1.57
N LEU A 52 7.22 -4.03 -1.59
CA LEU A 52 6.59 -4.58 -2.79
C LEU A 52 5.10 -4.22 -2.76
N CYS A 53 4.60 -3.65 -3.86
CA CYS A 53 3.17 -3.59 -4.14
C CYS A 53 2.85 -4.69 -5.16
N ILE A 54 2.08 -5.69 -4.73
CA ILE A 54 1.71 -6.85 -5.52
C ILE A 54 0.23 -6.71 -5.89
N VAL A 55 -0.07 -6.59 -7.18
CA VAL A 55 -1.42 -6.29 -7.68
C VAL A 55 -2.01 -7.50 -8.38
N GLU A 56 -3.24 -7.87 -8.03
CA GLU A 56 -4.01 -8.94 -8.68
C GLU A 56 -5.49 -8.52 -8.87
N PRO A 57 -6.05 -8.61 -10.10
CA PRO A 57 -5.39 -8.93 -11.37
C PRO A 57 -4.30 -7.93 -11.75
N ALA A 58 -3.47 -8.29 -12.73
CA ALA A 58 -2.38 -7.43 -13.22
C ALA A 58 -2.88 -5.99 -13.47
N TRP A 59 -2.14 -5.03 -12.91
CA TRP A 59 -2.50 -3.61 -12.92
C TRP A 59 -2.76 -3.09 -14.35
N LYS A 60 -3.78 -2.22 -14.45
CA LYS A 60 -4.09 -1.46 -15.66
C LYS A 60 -4.29 0.01 -15.28
N PRO A 61 -3.99 0.96 -16.18
CA PRO A 61 -4.23 2.38 -15.91
C PRO A 61 -5.68 2.72 -15.56
N GLU A 62 -6.63 1.93 -16.06
CA GLU A 62 -8.08 2.09 -15.81
C GLU A 62 -8.50 1.60 -14.40
N ASP A 63 -7.62 0.88 -13.72
CA ASP A 63 -7.86 0.31 -12.39
C ASP A 63 -7.35 1.20 -11.25
N GLU A 64 -6.98 2.45 -11.54
CA GLU A 64 -6.55 3.43 -10.56
C GLU A 64 -7.23 4.78 -10.78
N ILE A 65 -7.53 5.48 -9.69
CA ILE A 65 -7.92 6.88 -9.69
C ILE A 65 -6.97 7.59 -8.74
N ILE A 66 -6.20 8.54 -9.26
CA ILE A 66 -5.32 9.38 -8.44
C ILE A 66 -6.18 10.49 -7.85
N LEU A 67 -6.19 10.57 -6.52
CA LEU A 67 -6.85 11.63 -5.75
C LEU A 67 -5.84 12.77 -5.49
N GLU A 68 -6.33 14.00 -5.38
CA GLU A 68 -5.51 15.19 -5.07
C GLU A 68 -5.25 15.36 -3.56
#